data_AF-A0A1F6MP70-F1
#
_entry.id   AF-A0A1F6MP70-F1
#
_cell.length_a   1.000
_cell.length_b   1.000
_cell.length_c   1.000
_cell.angle_alpha   90.00
_cell.angle_beta   90.00
_cell.angle_gamma   90.00
#
_symmetry.space_group_name_H-M   'P 1'
#
loop_
_entity.id
_entity.type
_entity.pdbx_description
1 polymer ?
#
loop_
_entity_poly.entity_id
_entity_poly.type
_entity_poly.pdbx_seq_one_letter_code
_entity_poly.pdbx_strand_id
1 'polypeptide(L)'
;MPSLEEEVQHIKERNRRVEADKAWETSWIRKLVILILTYLVIVIFFFFAGLSRPFVNAVVPSVAFVLSQMTIPLFKKWWLKRVYRR
;
A
#
# COMPACT_ATOMS: atom_id res chain seq x y z
N MET A 1 8.02 -24.51 -31.83
CA MET A 1 7.88 -23.09 -31.42
C MET A 1 6.41 -22.89 -31.12
N PRO A 2 6.04 -22.37 -29.94
CA PRO A 2 4.64 -22.08 -29.66
C PRO A 2 4.07 -21.16 -30.74
N SER A 3 2.78 -21.33 -31.06
CA SER A 3 2.13 -20.44 -32.02
C SER A 3 2.01 -19.02 -31.45
N LEU A 4 1.87 -18.02 -32.31
CA LEU A 4 1.64 -16.64 -31.88
C LEU A 4 0.39 -16.56 -30.98
N GLU A 5 -0.66 -17.33 -31.29
CA GLU A 5 -1.84 -17.50 -30.43
C GLU A 5 -1.47 -18.00 -29.02
N GLU A 6 -0.62 -19.01 -28.89
CA GLU A 6 -0.20 -19.55 -27.59
C GLU A 6 0.59 -18.52 -26.76
N GLU A 7 1.49 -17.77 -27.40
CA GLU A 7 2.24 -16.69 -26.74
C GLU A 7 1.31 -15.59 -26.24
N VAL A 8 0.33 -15.19 -27.05
CA VAL A 8 -0.68 -14.19 -26.69
C VAL A 8 -1.53 -14.66 -25.51
N GLN A 9 -1.95 -15.92 -25.49
CA GLN A 9 -2.70 -16.48 -24.36
C GLN A 9 -1.86 -16.49 -23.08
N HIS A 10 -0.59 -16.90 -23.17
CA HIS A 10 0.31 -16.89 -22.03
C HIS A 10 0.53 -15.48 -21.46
N ILE A 11 0.68 -14.47 -22.33
CA ILE A 11 0.79 -13.07 -21.93
C ILE A 11 -0.48 -12.59 -21.24
N LYS A 12 -1.66 -12.91 -21.77
CA LYS A 12 -2.96 -12.54 -21.17
C LYS A 12 -3.14 -13.17 -19.79
N GLU A 13 -2.81 -14.44 -19.63
CA GLU A 13 -2.91 -15.17 -18.36
C GLU A 13 -2.00 -14.53 -17.28
N ARG A 14 -0.76 -14.20 -17.65
CA ARG A 14 0.19 -13.49 -16.77
C ARG A 14 -0.31 -12.09 -16.43
N ASN A 15 -0.76 -11.33 -17.43
CA ASN A 15 -1.28 -9.97 -17.20
C ASN A 15 -2.50 -10.00 -16.28
N ARG A 16 -3.39 -10.99 -16.40
CA ARG A 16 -4.54 -11.15 -15.51
C ARG A 16 -4.12 -11.26 -14.04
N ARG A 17 -3.09 -12.07 -13.75
CA ARG A 17 -2.54 -12.21 -12.39
C ARG A 17 -1.95 -10.89 -11.89
N VAL A 18 -1.14 -10.25 -12.72
CA VAL A 18 -0.50 -8.96 -12.39
C VAL A 18 -1.54 -7.85 -12.13
N GLU A 19 -2.60 -7.78 -12.93
CA GLU A 19 -3.65 -6.78 -12.72
C GLU A 19 -4.49 -7.07 -11.46
N ALA A 20 -4.73 -8.35 -11.13
CA ALA A 20 -5.37 -8.72 -9.87
C ALA A 20 -4.51 -8.31 -8.66
N ASP A 21 -3.20 -8.56 -8.71
CA ASP A 21 -2.27 -8.13 -7.66
C ASP A 21 -2.25 -6.61 -7.53
N LYS A 22 -2.12 -5.87 -8.65
CA LYS A 22 -2.21 -4.40 -8.64
C LYS A 22 -3.53 -3.88 -8.06
N ALA A 23 -4.65 -4.52 -8.40
CA ALA A 23 -5.96 -4.16 -7.86
C ALA A 23 -5.99 -4.34 -6.34
N TRP A 24 -5.41 -5.43 -5.82
CA TRP A 24 -5.22 -5.62 -4.39
C TRP A 24 -4.33 -4.54 -3.76
N GLU A 25 -3.18 -4.23 -4.37
CA GLU A 25 -2.26 -3.21 -3.85
C GLU A 25 -2.87 -1.81 -3.79
N THR A 26 -3.72 -1.49 -4.76
CA THR A 26 -4.43 -0.20 -4.84
C THR A 26 -5.74 -0.18 -4.05
N SER A 27 -6.21 -1.34 -3.60
CA SER A 27 -7.47 -1.45 -2.84
C SER A 27 -7.44 -0.70 -1.51
N TRP A 28 -8.60 -0.19 -1.11
CA TRP A 28 -8.79 0.38 0.22
C TRP A 28 -8.76 -0.67 1.33
N ILE A 29 -9.06 -1.93 0.99
CA ILE A 29 -9.02 -3.06 1.93
C ILE A 29 -7.60 -3.25 2.48
N ARG A 30 -6.58 -3.25 1.61
CA ARG A 30 -5.17 -3.32 2.04
C ARG A 30 -4.83 -2.19 3.01
N LYS A 31 -5.30 -0.96 2.75
CA LYS A 31 -5.05 0.19 3.62
C LYS A 31 -5.70 0.02 4.99
N LEU A 32 -6.93 -0.49 5.04
CA LEU A 32 -7.64 -0.76 6.28
C LEU A 32 -6.94 -1.84 7.11
N VAL A 33 -6.51 -2.93 6.47
CA VAL A 33 -5.74 -4.00 7.14
C VAL A 33 -4.44 -3.44 7.73
N ILE A 34 -3.68 -2.65 6.95
CA ILE A 34 -2.45 -2.02 7.42
C ILE A 34 -2.75 -1.08 8.60
N LEU A 35 -3.79 -0.25 8.51
CA LEU A 35 -4.18 0.68 9.59
C LEU A 35 -4.46 -0.07 10.89
N ILE A 36 -5.26 -1.14 10.83
CA ILE A 36 -5.64 -1.93 12.00
C ILE A 36 -4.41 -2.60 12.61
N LEU A 37 -3.57 -3.25 11.80
CA LEU A 37 -2.36 -3.92 12.28
C LEU A 37 -1.38 -2.93 12.91
N THR A 38 -1.14 -1.79 12.26
CA THR A 38 -0.27 -0.73 12.80
C THR A 38 -0.82 -0.18 14.10
N TYR A 39 -2.14 0.06 14.20
CA TYR A 39 -2.77 0.51 15.43
C TYR A 39 -2.60 -0.50 16.57
N LEU A 40 -2.85 -1.79 16.32
CA LEU A 40 -2.68 -2.83 17.32
C LEU A 40 -1.23 -2.90 17.85
N VAL A 41 -0.24 -2.86 16.95
CA VAL A 41 1.18 -2.88 17.33
C VAL A 41 1.54 -1.67 18.21
N ILE A 42 1.08 -0.48 17.85
CA ILE A 42 1.40 0.75 18.60
C ILE A 42 0.68 0.76 19.96
N VAL A 43 -0.58 0.32 20.02
CA VAL A 43 -1.32 0.20 21.29
C VAL A 43 -0.60 -0.78 22.24
N ILE A 44 -0.20 -1.94 21.73
CA ILE A 44 0.55 -2.93 22.51
C ILE A 44 1.85 -2.31 23.03
N PHE A 45 2.61 -1.64 22.14
CA PHE A 45 3.84 -0.96 22.52
C PHE A 45 3.61 0.11 23.61
N PHE A 46 2.59 0.97 23.46
CA PHE A 46 2.27 2.01 24.44
C PHE A 46 1.80 1.45 25.77
N PHE A 47 1.09 0.32 25.76
CA PHE A 47 0.69 -0.39 26.96
C PHE A 47 1.92 -0.89 27.74
N PHE A 48 2.87 -1.54 27.07
CA PHE A 48 4.11 -2.00 27.70
C PHE A 48 5.05 -0.85 28.12
N ALA A 49 5.03 0.27 27.39
CA ALA A 49 5.83 1.45 27.72
C ALA A 49 5.25 2.27 28.88
N GLY A 50 4.08 1.90 29.44
CA GLY A 50 3.44 2.63 30.55
C GLY A 50 2.97 4.03 30.17
N LEU A 51 2.72 4.30 28.88
CA LEU A 51 2.27 5.60 28.41
C LEU A 51 0.81 5.84 28.79
N SER A 52 0.49 7.09 29.13
CA SER A 52 -0.89 7.48 29.41
C SER A 52 -1.74 7.39 28.14
N ARG A 53 -3.01 6.97 28.29
CA ARG A 53 -4.01 6.90 27.21
C ARG A 53 -3.52 6.18 25.93
N PRO A 54 -3.03 4.93 26.02
CA PRO A 54 -2.37 4.23 24.90
C PRO A 54 -3.27 4.10 23.67
N PHE A 55 -4.58 3.86 23.85
CA PHE A 55 -5.55 3.75 22.76
C PHE A 55 -5.74 5.06 21.99
N VAL A 56 -5.81 6.20 22.68
CA VAL A 56 -5.99 7.52 22.05
C VAL A 56 -4.69 7.96 21.37
N ASN A 57 -3.57 7.77 22.06
CA ASN A 57 -2.27 8.22 21.58
C ASN A 57 -1.80 7.41 20.38
N ALA A 58 -2.21 6.14 20.24
CA ALA A 58 -1.86 5.31 19.09
C ALA A 58 -2.54 5.77 17.79
N VAL A 59 -3.65 6.52 17.85
CA VAL A 59 -4.36 7.01 16.65
C VAL A 59 -3.46 7.91 15.80
N VAL A 60 -2.74 8.84 16.44
CA VAL A 60 -1.88 9.82 15.75
C VAL A 60 -0.83 9.14 14.87
N PRO A 61 0.05 8.24 15.38
CA PRO A 61 1.05 7.57 14.57
C PRO A 61 0.44 6.58 13.57
N SER A 62 -0.67 5.90 13.87
CA SER A 62 -1.33 5.02 12.89
C SER A 62 -1.88 5.79 11.69
N VAL A 63 -2.53 6.94 11.94
CA VAL A 63 -3.04 7.81 10.87
C VAL A 63 -1.89 8.44 10.10
N ALA A 64 -0.85 8.94 10.77
CA ALA A 64 0.34 9.49 10.14
C ALA A 64 1.02 8.46 9.21
N PHE A 65 1.12 7.20 9.66
CA PHE A 65 1.67 6.12 8.85
C PHE A 65 0.85 5.88 7.59
N VAL A 66 -0.48 5.74 7.69
CA VAL A 66 -1.33 5.54 6.50
C VAL A 66 -1.28 6.73 5.54
N LEU A 67 -1.29 7.96 6.06
CA LEU A 67 -1.17 9.17 5.24
C LEU A 67 0.16 9.21 4.49
N SER A 68 1.27 8.80 5.12
CA SER A 68 2.58 8.71 4.44
C SER A 68 2.54 7.77 3.24
N GLN A 69 1.84 6.64 3.33
CA GLN A 69 1.75 5.68 2.24
C GLN A 69 0.91 6.23 1.07
N MET A 70 -0.11 7.05 1.37
CA MET A 70 -0.96 7.68 0.36
C MET A 70 -0.28 8.84 -0.39
N THR A 71 0.70 9.51 0.22
CA THR A 71 1.38 10.64 -0.42
C THR A 71 2.49 10.21 -1.39
N ILE A 72 3.15 9.06 -1.16
CA ILE A 72 4.24 8.55 -2.01
C ILE A 72 3.85 8.46 -3.51
N PRO A 73 2.67 7.93 -3.90
CA PRO A 73 2.27 7.92 -5.31
C PRO A 73 2.12 9.32 -5.92
N LEU A 74 1.68 10.31 -5.13
CA LEU A 74 1.56 11.70 -5.58
C LEU A 74 2.93 12.30 -5.84
N PHE A 75 3.86 12.12 -4.89
CA PHE A 75 5.26 12.55 -5.04
C PHE A 75 5.93 11.87 -6.23
N LYS A 76 5.71 10.56 -6.42
CA LYS A 76 6.20 9.82 -7.59
C LYS A 76 5.70 10.41 -8.90
N LYS A 77 4.39 10.69 -9.02
CA LYS A 77 3.80 11.31 -10.22
C LYS A 77 4.39 12.70 -10.48
N TRP A 78 4.53 13.50 -9.44
CA TRP A 78 5.12 14.83 -9.53
C TRP A 78 6.59 14.79 -9.98
N TRP A 79 7.39 13.91 -9.39
CA TRP A 79 8.80 13.73 -9.72
C TRP A 79 8.99 13.28 -11.17
N LEU A 80 8.24 12.26 -11.60
CA LEU A 80 8.29 11.77 -12.99
C LEU A 80 7.90 12.86 -13.99
N LYS A 81 6.86 13.66 -13.70
CA LYS A 81 6.47 14.80 -14.54
C LYS A 81 7.56 15.85 -14.66
N ARG A 82 8.41 16.04 -13.63
CA ARG A 82 9.49 17.03 -13.63
C ARG A 82 10.74 16.52 -14.33
N VAL A 83 11.13 15.26 -14.09
CA VAL A 83 12.35 14.66 -14.66
C VAL A 83 12.19 14.30 -16.14
N TYR A 84 11.02 13.79 -16.53
CA TYR A 84 10.74 13.41 -17.92
C TYR A 84 9.97 14.47 -18.70
N ARG A 85 9.85 15.70 -18.16
CA ARG A 85 9.41 16.86 -18.95
C ARG A 85 10.54 17.22 -19.92
N ARG A 86 10.42 16.75 -21.16
CA ARG A 86 10.89 17.53 -22.31
C ARG A 86 9.90 18.68 -22.54
#